data_AF-A0A7C4CKP9-F1
#
_entry.id   AF-A0A7C4CKP9-F1
#
_cell.length_a   1.000
_cell.length_b   1.000
_cell.length_c   1.000
_cell.angle_alpha   90.00
_cell.angle_beta   90.00
_cell.angle_gamma   90.00
#
_symmetry.space_group_name_H-M   'P 1'
#
loop_
_entity.id
_entity.type
_entity.pdbx_description
1 polymer ?
#
loop_
_entity_poly.entity_id
_entity_poly.type
_entity_poly.pdbx_seq_one_letter_code
_entity_poly.pdbx_strand_id
1 'polypeptide(L)'
;MLNQLHPRSTTLIRAPRGVGKSTLMLLLLKGMAGEDFVVVSGASEVKRGEVVGRLHIPSLEKEGVERVLWAAFVKSRGKGIDELNRLNPYTTANIHHLMQFGEVWAYGQRSKVEDYILIANENPSDPTSFTHPPPFYDRFDICVYLRTLTFSEKFQLQDLLEKHDWNLVESMPQVLSFEDLQEIRAEVADIELEPDLIGCINLLVRDFQSCIREKEISEVKPPVLCEGCHFIRDICGMIKEPVSERATVALTHLAKAAKWLYGKCSIEDLFSMALWVFPHRLNLIRTRNILGDIQDLLERERVKMEDRRLRRQWTILNELMKGFNLSLYRLAREAAVEDVVFAEELIRMEERWISEGLLKRGEDIASQMGWRLYGYNQWRLKM
;
A
#
# COMPACT_ATOMS: atom_id res chain seq x y z
N MET A 1 14.86 3.73 -4.22
CA MET A 1 14.94 5.16 -4.59
C MET A 1 13.57 5.79 -4.79
N LEU A 2 12.74 5.35 -5.74
CA LEU A 2 11.43 5.97 -6.03
C LEU A 2 10.57 6.28 -4.80
N ASN A 3 10.39 5.30 -3.90
CA ASN A 3 9.61 5.50 -2.66
C ASN A 3 10.16 6.59 -1.74
N GLN A 4 11.43 6.95 -1.86
CA GLN A 4 12.08 7.90 -0.97
C GLN A 4 11.89 9.34 -1.46
N LEU A 5 11.39 9.53 -2.68
CA LEU A 5 11.20 10.84 -3.31
C LEU A 5 9.84 11.48 -2.97
N HIS A 6 9.14 10.96 -1.96
CA HIS A 6 7.99 11.64 -1.35
C HIS A 6 8.20 11.79 0.16
N PRO A 7 7.55 12.77 0.80
CA PRO A 7 7.67 12.99 2.23
C PRO A 7 7.25 11.77 3.06
N ARG A 8 7.90 11.59 4.21
CA ARG A 8 7.62 10.57 5.23
C ARG A 8 7.54 9.16 4.66
N SER A 9 8.43 8.86 3.72
CA SER A 9 8.51 7.58 3.04
C SER A 9 8.76 6.43 3.99
N THR A 10 8.04 5.34 3.78
CA THR A 10 8.09 4.14 4.61
C THR A 10 8.29 2.90 3.75
N THR A 11 9.33 2.13 4.05
CA THR A 11 9.69 0.92 3.30
C THR A 11 9.81 -0.26 4.24
N LEU A 12 9.14 -1.36 3.90
CA LEU A 12 9.28 -2.63 4.57
C LEU A 12 10.13 -3.58 3.73
N ILE A 13 11.10 -4.26 4.35
CA ILE A 13 11.91 -5.30 3.71
C ILE A 13 11.57 -6.64 4.36
N ARG A 14 10.99 -7.56 3.58
CA ARG A 14 10.64 -8.90 4.04
C ARG A 14 11.62 -9.92 3.49
N ALA A 15 12.32 -10.62 4.37
CA ALA A 15 13.23 -11.64 3.91
C ALA A 15 13.58 -12.70 4.97
N PRO A 16 13.91 -13.94 4.54
CA PRO A 16 14.51 -14.95 5.41
C PRO A 16 15.81 -14.47 6.08
N ARG A 17 16.31 -15.24 7.05
CA ARG A 17 17.59 -14.96 7.70
C ARG A 17 18.75 -15.09 6.70
N GLY A 18 19.76 -14.24 6.82
CA GLY A 18 21.03 -14.37 6.08
C GLY A 18 21.04 -13.85 4.63
N VAL A 19 20.03 -13.09 4.20
CA VAL A 19 19.94 -12.52 2.84
C VAL A 19 20.28 -11.03 2.74
N GLY A 20 20.88 -10.46 3.79
CA GLY A 20 21.37 -9.06 3.77
C GLY A 20 20.31 -7.98 3.98
N LYS A 21 19.15 -8.30 4.57
CA LYS A 21 18.07 -7.30 4.81
C LYS A 21 18.50 -6.11 5.67
N SER A 22 19.26 -6.36 6.75
CA SER A 22 19.75 -5.32 7.65
C SER A 22 20.86 -4.51 6.97
N THR A 23 21.72 -5.17 6.19
CA THR A 23 22.75 -4.51 5.35
C THR A 23 22.10 -3.56 4.34
N LEU A 24 21.08 -4.00 3.61
CA LEU A 24 20.37 -3.16 2.63
C LEU A 24 19.70 -1.95 3.31
N MET A 25 19.07 -2.16 4.47
CA MET A 25 18.48 -1.08 5.26
C MET A 25 19.55 -0.03 5.64
N LEU A 26 20.69 -0.46 6.18
CA LEU A 26 21.77 0.43 6.60
C LEU A 26 22.39 1.19 5.41
N LEU A 27 22.63 0.50 4.28
CA LEU A 27 23.14 1.13 3.06
C LEU A 27 22.21 2.24 2.55
N LEU A 28 20.90 1.99 2.55
CA LEU A 28 19.90 2.98 2.14
C LEU A 28 19.86 4.17 3.12
N LEU A 29 19.86 3.91 4.43
CA LEU A 29 19.87 4.97 5.43
C LEU A 29 21.15 5.81 5.34
N LYS A 30 22.33 5.20 5.25
CA LYS A 30 23.60 5.92 5.14
C LYS A 30 23.69 6.73 3.84
N GLY A 31 23.24 6.16 2.73
CA GLY A 31 23.22 6.83 1.43
C GLY A 31 22.31 8.07 1.39
N MET A 32 21.22 8.11 2.15
CA MET A 32 20.21 9.19 2.08
C MET A 32 20.23 10.14 3.29
N ALA A 33 20.64 9.68 4.46
CA ALA A 33 20.65 10.45 5.70
C ALA A 33 22.05 10.66 6.27
N GLY A 34 23.10 10.11 5.63
CA GLY A 34 24.46 10.19 6.13
C GLY A 34 24.58 9.54 7.51
N GLU A 35 25.02 10.30 8.49
CA GLU A 35 25.14 9.87 9.90
C GLU A 35 23.90 10.23 10.74
N ASP A 36 22.92 10.96 10.19
CA ASP A 36 21.67 11.31 10.91
C ASP A 36 20.60 10.21 10.76
N PHE A 37 20.92 9.02 11.25
CA PHE A 37 19.95 7.94 11.37
C PHE A 37 20.05 7.21 12.70
N VAL A 38 18.92 6.66 13.14
CA VAL A 38 18.84 5.84 14.34
C VAL A 38 18.19 4.51 13.98
N VAL A 39 18.83 3.42 14.38
CA VAL A 39 18.31 2.06 14.23
C VAL A 39 17.81 1.56 15.58
N VAL A 40 16.56 1.13 15.62
CA VAL A 40 15.99 0.37 16.74
C VAL A 40 15.98 -1.09 16.36
N SER A 41 16.70 -1.92 17.13
CA SER A 41 16.68 -3.37 16.98
C SER A 41 15.49 -3.96 17.72
N GLY A 42 14.73 -4.80 17.02
CA GLY A 42 13.54 -5.44 17.52
C GLY A 42 13.84 -6.45 18.62
N ALA A 43 13.44 -6.11 19.85
CA ALA A 43 13.39 -7.03 20.97
C ALA A 43 12.10 -6.81 21.77
N SER A 44 11.69 -7.83 22.52
CA SER A 44 10.44 -7.78 23.29
C SER A 44 10.48 -6.72 24.40
N GLU A 45 11.69 -6.44 24.90
CA GLU A 45 12.01 -5.54 25.98
C GLU A 45 12.13 -4.07 25.56
N VAL A 46 12.12 -3.78 24.25
CA VAL A 46 12.23 -2.41 23.73
C VAL A 46 11.12 -1.56 24.31
N LYS A 47 11.51 -0.57 25.11
CA LYS A 47 10.58 0.30 25.84
C LYS A 47 10.16 1.46 24.96
N ARG A 48 8.95 1.96 25.20
CA ARG A 48 8.44 3.22 24.59
C ARG A 48 9.40 4.40 24.77
N GLY A 49 10.18 4.43 25.85
CA GLY A 49 11.17 5.48 26.10
C GLY A 49 12.30 5.53 25.08
N GLU A 50 12.63 4.40 24.45
CA GLU A 50 13.70 4.30 23.43
C GLU A 50 13.22 4.72 22.04
N VAL A 51 11.92 4.56 21.76
CA VAL A 51 11.33 4.89 20.46
C VAL A 51 10.69 6.27 20.45
N VAL A 52 10.04 6.67 21.55
CA VAL A 52 9.27 7.92 21.64
C VAL A 52 9.94 8.92 22.57
N GLY A 53 10.01 8.61 23.86
CA GLY A 53 10.54 9.54 24.85
C GLY A 53 10.18 9.16 26.29
N ARG A 54 10.92 9.75 27.22
CA ARG A 54 10.84 9.48 28.67
C ARG A 54 10.77 10.78 29.46
N LEU A 55 10.25 10.73 30.68
CA LEU A 55 10.29 11.88 31.58
C LEU A 55 11.72 12.19 32.04
N HIS A 56 12.02 13.48 32.15
CA HIS A 56 13.24 13.97 32.77
C HIS A 56 13.08 13.94 34.30
N ILE A 57 13.51 12.83 34.91
CA ILE A 57 13.36 12.58 36.35
C ILE A 57 13.86 13.75 37.22
N PRO A 58 15.03 14.38 36.96
CA PRO A 58 15.50 15.49 37.79
C PRO A 58 14.58 16.73 37.78
N SER A 59 13.96 17.06 36.65
CA SER A 59 13.00 18.18 36.59
C SER A 59 11.70 17.83 37.30
N LEU A 60 11.27 16.57 37.23
CA LEU A 60 10.07 16.12 37.91
C LEU A 60 10.26 16.15 39.44
N GLU A 61 11.38 15.63 39.93
CA GLU A 61 11.66 15.53 41.37
C GLU A 61 11.99 16.88 42.03
N LYS A 62 12.73 17.76 41.34
CA LYS A 62 13.20 19.04 41.92
C LYS A 62 12.25 20.20 41.68
N GLU A 63 11.64 20.27 40.51
CA GLU A 63 10.87 21.44 40.05
C GLU A 63 9.36 21.13 39.98
N GLY A 64 8.96 19.85 40.09
CA GLY A 64 7.57 19.42 39.87
C GLY A 64 7.12 19.56 38.42
N VAL A 65 8.05 19.74 37.47
CA VAL A 65 7.75 19.98 36.06
C VAL A 65 7.94 18.71 35.26
N GLU A 66 6.85 18.25 34.63
CA GLU A 66 6.89 17.18 33.65
C GLU A 66 7.58 17.67 32.37
N ARG A 67 8.85 17.29 32.18
CA ARG A 67 9.60 17.56 30.95
C ARG A 67 9.86 16.25 30.20
N VAL A 68 9.48 16.18 28.93
CA VAL A 68 9.72 15.00 28.10
C VAL A 68 11.06 15.10 27.36
N LEU A 69 11.89 14.07 27.52
CA LEU A 69 13.05 13.81 26.68
C LEU A 69 12.64 12.92 25.51
N TRP A 70 12.49 13.53 24.33
CA TRP A 70 12.21 12.82 23.08
C TRP A 70 13.41 11.96 22.67
N ALA A 71 13.13 10.72 22.28
CA ALA A 71 14.12 9.76 21.84
C ALA A 71 14.83 10.22 20.56
N ALA A 72 16.08 9.79 20.38
CA ALA A 72 16.84 10.08 19.16
C ALA A 72 16.10 9.57 17.92
N PHE A 73 15.43 8.41 18.02
CA PHE A 73 14.59 7.86 16.96
C PHE A 73 13.47 8.79 16.50
N VAL A 74 12.91 9.64 17.38
CA VAL A 74 11.91 10.64 16.98
C VAL A 74 12.56 11.77 16.19
N LYS A 75 13.74 12.23 16.64
CA LYS A 75 14.42 13.42 16.12
C LYS A 75 15.18 13.17 14.81
N SER A 76 15.69 11.96 14.59
CA SER A 76 16.54 11.65 13.43
C SER A 76 15.78 11.72 12.11
N ARG A 77 16.44 12.15 11.03
CA ARG A 77 15.86 12.14 9.67
C ARG A 77 15.78 10.72 9.11
N GLY A 78 16.79 9.88 9.37
CA GLY A 78 16.78 8.45 9.07
C GLY A 78 16.26 7.61 10.24
N LYS A 79 15.30 6.72 9.99
CA LYS A 79 14.70 5.83 10.98
C LYS A 79 14.78 4.38 10.51
N GLY A 80 15.62 3.59 11.16
CA GLY A 80 15.77 2.16 10.91
C GLY A 80 15.04 1.33 11.95
N ILE A 81 14.34 0.28 11.53
CA ILE A 81 13.77 -0.73 12.44
C ILE A 81 14.23 -2.11 11.98
N ASP A 82 15.16 -2.70 12.71
CA ASP A 82 15.63 -4.06 12.45
C ASP A 82 14.71 -5.06 13.16
N GLU A 83 14.30 -6.13 12.49
CA GLU A 83 13.42 -7.17 13.06
C GLU A 83 12.11 -6.61 13.67
N LEU A 84 11.38 -5.83 12.88
CA LEU A 84 10.12 -5.17 13.25
C LEU A 84 9.11 -6.12 13.92
N ASN A 85 9.04 -7.38 13.46
CA ASN A 85 8.16 -8.40 13.99
C ASN A 85 8.55 -8.92 15.38
N ARG A 86 9.68 -8.50 15.95
CA ARG A 86 10.07 -8.78 17.36
C ARG A 86 9.73 -7.66 18.32
N LEU A 87 9.27 -6.50 17.84
CA LEU A 87 8.79 -5.43 18.70
C LEU A 87 7.45 -5.78 19.31
N ASN A 88 7.28 -5.49 20.60
CA ASN A 88 6.01 -5.69 21.28
C ASN A 88 4.91 -4.76 20.70
N PRO A 89 3.62 -5.16 20.78
CA PRO A 89 2.49 -4.39 20.22
C PRO A 89 2.36 -2.96 20.77
N TYR A 90 2.79 -2.73 22.01
CA TYR A 90 2.73 -1.41 22.62
C TYR A 90 3.72 -0.43 21.97
N THR A 91 4.94 -0.89 21.67
CA THR A 91 5.94 -0.11 20.96
C THR A 91 5.54 0.11 19.50
N THR A 92 5.01 -0.92 18.81
CA THR A 92 4.55 -0.76 17.42
C THR A 92 3.33 0.16 17.30
N ALA A 93 2.45 0.24 18.31
CA ALA A 93 1.37 1.23 18.33
C ALA A 93 1.89 2.69 18.32
N ASN A 94 3.03 2.96 18.95
CA ASN A 94 3.64 4.28 18.91
C ASN A 94 4.27 4.60 17.55
N ILE A 95 4.91 3.61 16.91
CA ILE A 95 5.44 3.73 15.54
C ILE A 95 4.29 3.94 14.56
N HIS A 96 3.20 3.19 14.72
CA HIS A 96 1.97 3.36 13.94
C HIS A 96 1.42 4.79 14.06
N HIS A 97 1.38 5.35 15.26
CA HIS A 97 0.95 6.74 15.48
C HIS A 97 1.88 7.74 14.79
N LEU A 98 3.20 7.54 14.88
CA LEU A 98 4.20 8.35 14.19
C LEU A 98 3.97 8.32 12.68
N MET A 99 3.79 7.14 12.08
CA MET A 99 3.53 6.99 10.64
C MET A 99 2.19 7.60 10.21
N GLN A 100 1.17 7.52 11.07
CA GLN A 100 -0.17 8.01 10.76
C GLN A 100 -0.26 9.53 10.77
N PHE A 101 0.29 10.18 11.79
CA PHE A 101 0.08 11.61 12.04
C PHE A 101 1.35 12.45 11.80
N GLY A 102 2.52 11.82 11.73
CA GLY A 102 3.81 12.52 11.71
C GLY A 102 4.05 13.31 12.99
N GLU A 103 3.57 12.79 14.12
CA GLU A 103 3.77 13.33 15.46
C GLU A 103 3.76 12.20 16.48
N VAL A 104 4.38 12.48 17.62
CA VAL A 104 4.44 11.56 18.77
C VAL A 104 3.91 12.22 20.03
N TRP A 105 3.30 11.41 20.88
CA TRP A 105 2.69 11.84 22.13
C TRP A 105 3.35 11.10 23.27
N ALA A 106 3.71 11.80 24.35
CA ALA A 106 4.22 11.22 25.58
C ALA A 106 3.93 12.16 26.75
N TYR A 107 3.43 11.60 27.87
CA TYR A 107 3.18 12.33 29.11
C TYR A 107 2.47 13.69 28.91
N GLY A 108 1.34 13.69 28.18
CA GLY A 108 0.56 14.90 27.90
C GLY A 108 1.19 15.89 26.91
N GLN A 109 2.42 15.64 26.46
CA GLN A 109 3.13 16.50 25.50
C GLN A 109 3.13 15.88 24.10
N ARG A 110 3.14 16.76 23.10
CA ARG A 110 3.11 16.42 21.68
C ARG A 110 4.31 17.01 20.98
N SER A 111 4.99 16.21 20.17
CA SER A 111 6.07 16.68 19.28
C SER A 111 5.74 16.32 17.84
N LYS A 112 5.76 17.33 16.97
CA LYS A 112 5.73 17.10 15.53
C LYS A 112 7.03 16.45 15.10
N VAL A 113 6.94 15.47 14.23
CA VAL A 113 8.10 14.88 13.55
C VAL A 113 8.26 15.58 12.22
N GLU A 114 9.49 16.04 11.96
CA GLU A 114 9.86 16.59 10.66
C GLU A 114 9.76 15.53 9.56
N ASP A 115 10.13 15.89 8.35
CA ASP A 115 10.21 14.92 7.29
C ASP A 115 11.27 13.85 7.61
N TYR A 116 11.04 12.60 7.18
CA TYR A 116 11.94 11.48 7.50
C TYR A 116 11.90 10.40 6.43
N ILE A 117 12.85 9.47 6.53
CA ILE A 117 12.87 8.19 5.83
C ILE A 117 12.77 7.08 6.88
N LEU A 118 11.78 6.20 6.76
CA LEU A 118 11.66 5.02 7.60
C LEU A 118 11.87 3.76 6.77
N ILE A 119 12.85 2.95 7.18
CA ILE A 119 13.10 1.64 6.58
C ILE A 119 13.06 0.61 7.70
N ALA A 120 12.12 -0.32 7.58
CA ALA A 120 11.98 -1.45 8.50
C ALA A 120 12.29 -2.75 7.77
N ASN A 121 12.78 -3.74 8.50
CA ASN A 121 12.85 -5.10 7.98
C ASN A 121 12.19 -6.09 8.93
N GLU A 122 11.74 -7.21 8.40
CA GLU A 122 11.21 -8.32 9.18
C GLU A 122 11.51 -9.67 8.53
N ASN A 123 11.45 -10.73 9.34
CA ASN A 123 11.50 -12.10 8.86
C ASN A 123 10.14 -12.78 9.05
N PRO A 124 9.35 -12.98 7.97
CA PRO A 124 8.04 -13.61 8.06
C PRO A 124 8.05 -15.03 8.65
N SER A 125 9.17 -15.75 8.55
CA SER A 125 9.30 -17.13 9.02
C SER A 125 9.87 -17.24 10.44
N ASP A 126 9.98 -16.14 11.19
CA ASP A 126 10.57 -16.15 12.52
C ASP A 126 9.57 -16.62 13.59
N PRO A 127 9.82 -17.76 14.29
CA PRO A 127 8.86 -18.31 15.26
C PRO A 127 8.71 -17.47 16.53
N THR A 128 9.67 -16.61 16.86
CA THR A 128 9.65 -15.76 18.05
C THR A 128 9.05 -14.37 17.80
N SER A 129 8.18 -14.25 16.78
CA SER A 129 7.66 -12.96 16.33
C SER A 129 6.23 -12.68 16.81
N PHE A 130 5.94 -11.40 17.05
CA PHE A 130 4.60 -10.89 17.24
C PHE A 130 3.90 -10.75 15.88
N THR A 131 2.63 -11.13 15.83
CA THR A 131 1.76 -10.84 14.68
C THR A 131 1.17 -9.45 14.83
N HIS A 132 1.62 -8.51 14.01
CA HIS A 132 1.05 -7.15 13.97
C HIS A 132 -0.22 -7.11 13.11
N PRO A 133 -1.19 -6.24 13.45
CA PRO A 133 -2.48 -6.21 12.75
C PRO A 133 -2.32 -5.60 11.34
N PRO A 134 -3.13 -6.01 10.34
CA PRO A 134 -3.03 -5.48 8.97
C PRO A 134 -3.03 -3.95 8.83
N PRO A 135 -3.80 -3.18 9.63
CA PRO A 135 -3.74 -1.71 9.61
C PRO A 135 -2.35 -1.12 9.88
N PHE A 136 -1.50 -1.84 10.64
CA PHE A 136 -0.12 -1.42 10.87
C PHE A 136 0.71 -1.55 9.60
N TYR A 137 0.64 -2.71 8.94
CA TYR A 137 1.36 -2.96 7.70
C TYR A 137 0.88 -2.04 6.57
N ASP A 138 -0.41 -1.72 6.53
CA ASP A 138 -1.01 -0.77 5.58
C ASP A 138 -0.45 0.66 5.70
N ARG A 139 0.36 0.97 6.72
CA ARG A 139 1.09 2.25 6.81
C ARG A 139 2.41 2.27 6.07
N PHE A 140 2.94 1.12 5.66
CA PHE A 140 4.12 1.07 4.81
C PHE A 140 3.73 1.36 3.36
N ASP A 141 4.41 2.27 2.69
CA ASP A 141 4.13 2.62 1.29
C ASP A 141 4.40 1.41 0.39
N ILE A 142 5.58 0.80 0.57
CA ILE A 142 6.02 -0.38 -0.18
C ILE A 142 6.56 -1.49 0.73
N CYS A 143 6.48 -2.72 0.21
CA CYS A 143 7.15 -3.90 0.74
C CYS A 143 8.03 -4.55 -0.33
N VAL A 144 9.31 -4.70 -0.03
CA VAL A 144 10.31 -5.34 -0.89
C VAL A 144 10.65 -6.70 -0.32
N TYR A 145 10.58 -7.74 -1.15
CA TYR A 145 11.02 -9.08 -0.76
C TYR A 145 12.42 -9.35 -1.27
N LEU A 146 13.28 -9.91 -0.43
CA LEU A 146 14.60 -10.38 -0.85
C LEU A 146 14.59 -11.91 -0.97
N ARG A 147 15.34 -12.40 -1.96
CA ARG A 147 15.62 -13.82 -2.16
C ARG A 147 17.08 -14.12 -1.91
N THR A 148 17.39 -15.40 -1.74
CA THR A 148 18.77 -15.87 -1.77
C THR A 148 19.40 -15.61 -3.13
N LEU A 149 20.70 -15.32 -3.13
CA LEU A 149 21.48 -15.11 -4.34
C LEU A 149 21.71 -16.42 -5.09
N THR A 150 21.64 -16.34 -6.41
CA THR A 150 22.09 -17.38 -7.35
C THR A 150 23.62 -17.54 -7.27
N PHE A 151 24.15 -18.60 -7.88
CA PHE A 151 25.59 -18.89 -7.83
C PHE A 151 26.44 -17.75 -8.42
N SER A 152 26.04 -17.19 -9.57
CA SER A 152 26.74 -16.05 -10.19
C SER A 152 26.63 -14.77 -9.35
N GLU A 153 25.46 -14.49 -8.78
CA GLU A 153 25.27 -13.33 -7.90
C GLU A 153 26.11 -13.42 -6.61
N LYS A 154 26.43 -14.64 -6.14
CA LYS A 154 27.35 -14.82 -5.00
C LYS A 154 28.77 -14.39 -5.33
N PHE A 155 29.27 -14.68 -6.53
CA PHE A 155 30.59 -14.16 -6.97
C PHE A 155 30.58 -12.64 -7.08
N GLN A 156 29.51 -12.07 -7.62
CA GLN A 156 29.37 -10.60 -7.67
C GLN A 156 29.38 -9.98 -6.27
N LEU A 157 28.70 -10.60 -5.30
CA LEU A 157 28.73 -10.16 -3.90
C LEU A 157 30.15 -10.29 -3.32
N GLN A 158 30.86 -11.38 -3.59
CA GLN A 158 32.22 -11.58 -3.12
C GLN A 158 33.16 -10.50 -3.66
N ASP A 159 33.15 -10.26 -4.98
CA ASP A 159 33.96 -9.21 -5.61
C ASP A 159 33.66 -7.83 -5.02
N LEU A 160 32.38 -7.57 -4.72
CA LEU A 160 31.93 -6.31 -4.15
C LEU A 160 32.38 -6.16 -2.69
N LEU A 161 32.30 -7.23 -1.89
CA LEU A 161 32.82 -7.25 -0.52
C LEU A 161 34.34 -7.01 -0.50
N GLU A 162 35.09 -7.67 -1.38
CA GLU A 162 36.55 -7.50 -1.48
C GLU A 162 36.93 -6.08 -1.87
N LYS A 163 36.23 -5.45 -2.82
CA LYS A 163 36.45 -4.04 -3.22
C LYS A 163 36.24 -3.03 -2.10
N HIS A 164 35.43 -3.38 -1.11
CA HIS A 164 35.05 -2.49 0.00
C HIS A 164 35.62 -2.98 1.34
N ASP A 165 36.69 -3.79 1.32
CA ASP A 165 37.36 -4.33 2.50
C ASP A 165 36.40 -4.98 3.51
N TRP A 166 35.37 -5.67 2.99
CA TRP A 166 34.29 -6.30 3.76
C TRP A 166 33.43 -5.34 4.61
N ASN A 167 33.64 -4.03 4.47
CA ASN A 167 32.98 -2.96 5.24
C ASN A 167 32.02 -2.17 4.34
N LEU A 168 31.07 -2.86 3.73
CA LEU A 168 30.11 -2.31 2.79
C LEU A 168 29.32 -1.12 3.34
N VAL A 169 28.80 -1.25 4.57
CA VAL A 169 28.00 -0.21 5.20
C VAL A 169 28.87 0.99 5.52
N GLU A 170 30.07 0.79 6.07
CA GLU A 170 30.93 1.91 6.47
C GLU A 170 31.44 2.70 5.29
N SER A 171 31.79 2.02 4.19
CA SER A 171 32.29 2.63 2.97
C SER A 171 31.21 3.29 2.11
N MET A 172 29.92 3.16 2.45
CA MET A 172 28.82 3.78 1.71
C MET A 172 28.87 5.30 1.88
N PRO A 173 29.14 6.08 0.81
CA PRO A 173 29.10 7.53 0.90
C PRO A 173 27.64 8.01 1.02
N GLN A 174 27.46 9.17 1.64
CA GLN A 174 26.20 9.90 1.51
C GLN A 174 26.06 10.35 0.05
N VAL A 175 25.01 9.88 -0.62
CA VAL A 175 24.74 10.14 -2.04
C VAL A 175 23.85 11.37 -2.21
N LEU A 176 22.99 11.64 -1.25
CA LEU A 176 22.10 12.82 -1.23
C LEU A 176 22.16 13.49 0.14
N SER A 177 22.22 14.82 0.16
CA SER A 177 21.90 15.56 1.38
C SER A 177 20.40 15.51 1.63
N PHE A 178 20.00 15.75 2.88
CA PHE A 178 18.57 15.78 3.19
C PHE A 178 17.90 17.02 2.63
N GLU A 179 18.65 18.11 2.49
CA GLU A 179 18.23 19.34 1.82
C GLU A 179 17.94 19.07 0.35
N ASP A 180 18.83 18.35 -0.36
CA ASP A 180 18.57 17.90 -1.74
C ASP A 180 17.30 17.03 -1.80
N LEU A 181 17.14 16.12 -0.84
CA LEU A 181 15.98 15.24 -0.79
C LEU A 181 14.68 16.03 -0.59
N GLN A 182 14.69 17.10 0.22
CA GLN A 182 13.53 17.97 0.43
C GLN A 182 13.18 18.75 -0.84
N GLU A 183 14.18 19.27 -1.56
CA GLU A 183 13.98 19.93 -2.85
C GLU A 183 13.36 18.98 -3.86
N ILE A 184 13.92 17.78 -4.02
CA ILE A 184 13.39 16.75 -4.91
C ILE A 184 11.95 16.38 -4.54
N ARG A 185 11.65 16.23 -3.24
CA ARG A 185 10.29 15.91 -2.76
C ARG A 185 9.29 17.02 -3.10
N ALA A 186 9.70 18.28 -3.06
CA ALA A 186 8.87 19.40 -3.48
C ALA A 186 8.61 19.34 -4.99
N GLU A 187 9.63 19.11 -5.80
CA GLU A 187 9.49 18.96 -7.26
C GLU A 187 8.58 17.78 -7.64
N VAL A 188 8.75 16.63 -6.97
CA VAL A 188 7.89 15.45 -7.20
C VAL A 188 6.44 15.73 -6.82
N ALA A 189 6.20 16.48 -5.74
CA ALA A 189 4.85 16.82 -5.31
C ALA A 189 4.08 17.61 -6.39
N ASP A 190 4.78 18.51 -7.09
CA ASP A 190 4.24 19.38 -8.13
C ASP A 190 4.03 18.69 -9.49
N ILE A 191 4.51 17.46 -9.66
CA ILE A 191 4.28 16.72 -10.91
C ILE A 191 2.80 16.44 -11.11
N GLU A 192 2.30 16.82 -12.28
CA GLU A 192 1.00 16.42 -12.79
C GLU A 192 1.10 15.12 -13.59
N LEU A 193 0.30 14.14 -13.20
CA LEU A 193 0.13 12.90 -13.95
C LEU A 193 -0.94 13.08 -15.01
N GLU A 194 -0.78 12.41 -16.15
CA GLU A 194 -1.79 12.44 -17.20
C GLU A 194 -3.10 11.79 -16.72
N PRO A 195 -4.28 12.31 -17.12
CA PRO A 195 -5.57 11.77 -16.67
C PRO A 195 -5.73 10.27 -16.91
N ASP A 196 -5.20 9.77 -18.03
CA ASP A 196 -5.22 8.35 -18.36
C ASP A 196 -4.44 7.50 -17.34
N LEU A 197 -3.28 7.99 -16.88
CA LEU A 197 -2.46 7.30 -15.88
C LEU A 197 -3.15 7.30 -14.51
N ILE A 198 -3.74 8.43 -14.11
CA ILE A 198 -4.54 8.54 -12.89
C ILE A 198 -5.74 7.57 -12.95
N GLY A 199 -6.42 7.52 -14.10
CA GLY A 199 -7.51 6.59 -14.34
C GLY A 199 -7.06 5.13 -14.20
N CYS A 200 -5.89 4.78 -14.74
CA CYS A 200 -5.32 3.43 -14.61
C CYS A 200 -4.99 3.08 -13.16
N ILE A 201 -4.42 4.00 -12.37
CA ILE A 201 -4.14 3.77 -10.94
C ILE A 201 -5.43 3.47 -10.19
N ASN A 202 -6.45 4.32 -10.34
CA ASN A 202 -7.73 4.15 -9.65
C ASN A 202 -8.44 2.86 -10.07
N LEU A 203 -8.43 2.54 -11.38
CA LEU A 203 -9.04 1.33 -11.89
C LEU A 203 -8.33 0.09 -11.36
N LEU A 204 -6.99 0.06 -11.38
CA LEU A 204 -6.20 -1.07 -10.86
C LEU A 204 -6.51 -1.34 -9.39
N VAL A 205 -6.54 -0.29 -8.56
CA VAL A 205 -6.89 -0.45 -7.14
C VAL A 205 -8.34 -0.91 -6.99
N ARG A 206 -9.27 -0.33 -7.76
CA ARG A 206 -10.68 -0.70 -7.71
C ARG A 206 -10.92 -2.16 -8.11
N ASP A 207 -10.20 -2.68 -9.09
CA ASP A 207 -10.33 -4.09 -9.52
C ASP A 207 -10.06 -5.05 -8.34
N PHE A 208 -9.05 -4.76 -7.53
CA PHE A 208 -8.72 -5.57 -6.36
C PHE A 208 -9.71 -5.37 -5.18
N GLN A 209 -10.46 -4.27 -5.16
CA GLN A 209 -11.48 -3.98 -4.15
C GLN A 209 -12.87 -4.49 -4.53
N SER A 210 -13.21 -4.42 -5.80
CA SER A 210 -14.54 -4.64 -6.34
C SER A 210 -15.19 -5.94 -5.86
N CYS A 211 -16.50 -5.88 -5.62
CA CYS A 211 -17.33 -7.03 -5.30
C CYS A 211 -18.82 -6.69 -5.43
N ILE A 212 -19.53 -7.41 -6.30
CA ILE A 212 -20.98 -7.26 -6.44
C ILE A 212 -21.79 -7.71 -5.21
N ARG A 213 -21.15 -8.46 -4.30
CA ARG A 213 -21.73 -8.95 -3.04
C ARG A 213 -21.21 -8.19 -1.81
N GLU A 214 -20.60 -7.02 -2.02
CA GLU A 214 -20.19 -6.10 -0.95
C GLU A 214 -19.30 -6.79 0.11
N LYS A 215 -18.27 -7.53 -0.34
CA LYS A 215 -17.36 -8.33 0.53
C LYS A 215 -16.76 -7.55 1.70
N GLU A 216 -16.61 -6.23 1.56
CA GLU A 216 -16.03 -5.36 2.58
C GLU A 216 -16.89 -5.31 3.85
N ILE A 217 -18.20 -5.11 3.69
CA ILE A 217 -19.15 -4.99 4.82
C ILE A 217 -19.82 -6.32 5.20
N SER A 218 -19.69 -7.34 4.36
CA SER A 218 -20.22 -8.67 4.65
C SER A 218 -19.47 -9.34 5.81
N GLU A 219 -20.23 -9.89 6.78
CA GLU A 219 -19.71 -10.76 7.85
C GLU A 219 -19.17 -12.08 7.28
N VAL A 220 -19.82 -12.59 6.23
CA VAL A 220 -19.37 -13.78 5.50
C VAL A 220 -18.27 -13.37 4.52
N LYS A 221 -17.10 -14.00 4.62
CA LYS A 221 -15.96 -13.74 3.73
C LYS A 221 -15.81 -14.85 2.68
N PRO A 222 -15.11 -14.58 1.56
CA PRO A 222 -14.72 -15.62 0.61
C PRO A 222 -13.93 -16.76 1.29
N PRO A 223 -14.08 -18.03 0.85
CA PRO A 223 -14.75 -18.47 -0.37
C PRO A 223 -16.27 -18.62 -0.24
N VAL A 224 -16.82 -18.72 0.97
CA VAL A 224 -18.26 -18.97 1.20
C VAL A 224 -19.12 -17.87 0.60
N LEU A 225 -18.70 -16.60 0.75
CA LEU A 225 -19.37 -15.46 0.13
C LEU A 225 -19.50 -15.59 -1.40
N CYS A 226 -18.58 -16.31 -2.04
CA CYS A 226 -18.51 -16.42 -3.50
C CYS A 226 -19.34 -17.59 -4.06
N GLU A 227 -19.94 -18.43 -3.21
CA GLU A 227 -20.74 -19.58 -3.68
C GLU A 227 -21.94 -19.12 -4.52
N GLY A 228 -22.04 -19.66 -5.75
CA GLY A 228 -23.06 -19.26 -6.72
C GLY A 228 -22.92 -17.82 -7.22
N CYS A 229 -21.79 -17.15 -7.00
CA CYS A 229 -21.55 -15.82 -7.53
C CYS A 229 -21.22 -15.88 -9.03
N HIS A 230 -21.81 -14.97 -9.81
CA HIS A 230 -21.53 -14.82 -11.24
C HIS A 230 -20.04 -14.55 -11.51
N PHE A 231 -19.41 -13.69 -10.71
CA PHE A 231 -18.00 -13.31 -10.83
C PHE A 231 -17.03 -14.22 -10.07
N ILE A 232 -17.40 -15.47 -9.74
CA ILE A 232 -16.52 -16.37 -8.95
C ILE A 232 -15.15 -16.62 -9.61
N ARG A 233 -15.05 -16.47 -10.93
CA ARG A 233 -13.80 -16.65 -11.69
C ARG A 233 -13.00 -15.35 -11.86
N ASP A 234 -13.58 -14.20 -11.53
CA ASP A 234 -12.89 -12.92 -11.55
C ASP A 234 -11.92 -12.81 -10.35
N ILE A 235 -10.98 -11.87 -10.39
CA ILE A 235 -9.95 -11.73 -9.34
C ILE A 235 -10.56 -11.45 -7.97
N CYS A 236 -11.75 -10.82 -7.92
CA CYS A 236 -12.43 -10.55 -6.66
C CYS A 236 -12.73 -11.82 -5.87
N GLY A 237 -12.94 -12.96 -6.56
CA GLY A 237 -13.16 -14.27 -5.96
C GLY A 237 -11.89 -14.95 -5.44
N MET A 238 -10.72 -14.34 -5.62
CA MET A 238 -9.42 -14.82 -5.12
C MET A 238 -8.92 -13.99 -3.93
N ILE A 239 -9.54 -12.85 -3.69
CA ILE A 239 -9.17 -11.86 -2.69
C ILE A 239 -10.06 -12.03 -1.46
N LYS A 240 -9.44 -12.33 -0.31
CA LYS A 240 -10.12 -12.43 0.98
C LYS A 240 -10.31 -11.04 1.60
N GLU A 241 -9.23 -10.25 1.65
CA GLU A 241 -9.27 -8.86 2.11
C GLU A 241 -8.58 -7.98 1.05
N PRO A 242 -9.26 -6.95 0.53
CA PRO A 242 -8.76 -6.13 -0.55
C PRO A 242 -7.71 -5.10 -0.09
N VAL A 243 -7.01 -4.51 -1.06
CA VAL A 243 -6.15 -3.35 -0.83
C VAL A 243 -6.94 -2.13 -0.36
N SER A 244 -6.33 -1.31 0.48
CA SER A 244 -6.92 -0.05 0.94
C SER A 244 -6.70 1.09 -0.06
N GLU A 245 -7.41 2.21 0.14
CA GLU A 245 -7.21 3.46 -0.62
C GLU A 245 -5.78 4.01 -0.56
N ARG A 246 -4.99 3.59 0.43
CA ARG A 246 -3.57 3.98 0.51
C ARG A 246 -2.73 3.36 -0.59
N ALA A 247 -3.19 2.27 -1.21
CA ALA A 247 -2.54 1.73 -2.39
C ALA A 247 -2.57 2.76 -3.55
N THR A 248 -3.69 3.47 -3.73
CA THR A 248 -3.83 4.56 -4.71
C THR A 248 -2.83 5.67 -4.44
N VAL A 249 -2.70 6.09 -3.18
CA VAL A 249 -1.76 7.14 -2.77
C VAL A 249 -0.30 6.70 -3.02
N ALA A 250 0.07 5.50 -2.59
CA ALA A 250 1.42 4.97 -2.79
C ALA A 250 1.77 4.83 -4.28
N LEU A 251 0.88 4.28 -5.11
CA LEU A 251 1.08 4.18 -6.55
C LEU A 251 1.21 5.57 -7.20
N THR A 252 0.40 6.55 -6.75
CA THR A 252 0.49 7.93 -7.25
C THR A 252 1.84 8.56 -6.92
N HIS A 253 2.33 8.41 -5.68
CA HIS A 253 3.65 8.90 -5.30
C HIS A 253 4.77 8.23 -6.11
N LEU A 254 4.69 6.91 -6.30
CA LEU A 254 5.68 6.18 -7.09
C LEU A 254 5.65 6.60 -8.57
N ALA A 255 4.48 6.82 -9.15
CA ALA A 255 4.32 7.27 -10.52
C ALA A 255 4.86 8.70 -10.74
N LYS A 256 4.58 9.61 -9.80
CA LYS A 256 5.17 10.96 -9.81
C LYS A 256 6.69 10.90 -9.70
N ALA A 257 7.20 10.12 -8.75
CA ALA A 257 8.64 9.92 -8.56
C ALA A 257 9.31 9.32 -9.81
N ALA A 258 8.67 8.37 -10.48
CA ALA A 258 9.17 7.78 -11.72
C ALA A 258 9.17 8.78 -12.88
N LYS A 259 8.10 9.57 -13.03
CA LYS A 259 8.02 10.64 -14.04
C LYS A 259 9.09 11.70 -13.81
N TRP A 260 9.37 12.05 -12.55
CA TRP A 260 10.47 12.95 -12.20
C TRP A 260 11.84 12.37 -12.58
N LEU A 261 12.13 11.16 -12.10
CA LEU A 261 13.46 10.56 -12.18
C LEU A 261 13.82 10.08 -13.59
N TYR A 262 12.84 9.57 -14.34
CA TYR A 262 13.03 8.94 -15.64
C TYR A 262 12.41 9.74 -16.80
N GLY A 263 11.72 10.85 -16.51
CA GLY A 263 11.00 11.67 -17.49
C GLY A 263 9.70 11.06 -18.01
N LYS A 264 9.36 9.83 -17.60
CA LYS A 264 8.16 9.11 -18.04
C LYS A 264 7.70 8.09 -16.99
N CYS A 265 6.43 7.74 -17.04
CA CYS A 265 5.85 6.61 -16.31
C CYS A 265 4.78 5.97 -17.20
N SER A 266 4.96 4.71 -17.57
CA SER A 266 3.98 3.96 -18.37
C SER A 266 3.05 3.11 -17.49
N ILE A 267 2.06 2.49 -18.12
CA ILE A 267 1.15 1.57 -17.43
C ILE A 267 1.91 0.35 -16.92
N GLU A 268 2.88 -0.16 -17.68
CA GLU A 268 3.75 -1.28 -17.27
C GLU A 268 4.57 -0.96 -16.01
N ASP A 269 4.99 0.30 -15.85
CA ASP A 269 5.64 0.75 -14.63
C ASP A 269 4.69 0.66 -13.43
N LEU A 270 3.40 1.01 -13.59
CA LEU A 270 2.39 0.88 -12.53
C LEU A 270 2.18 -0.57 -12.10
N PHE A 271 2.08 -1.51 -13.06
CA PHE A 271 1.97 -2.95 -12.75
C PHE A 271 3.20 -3.45 -11.99
N SER A 272 4.39 -2.97 -12.36
CA SER A 272 5.63 -3.30 -11.65
C SER A 272 5.64 -2.72 -10.23
N MET A 273 5.17 -1.47 -10.05
CA MET A 273 5.05 -0.82 -8.75
C MET A 273 4.00 -1.49 -7.85
N ALA A 274 2.92 -2.03 -8.43
CA ALA A 274 1.90 -2.76 -7.68
C ALA A 274 2.46 -4.01 -6.98
N LEU A 275 3.50 -4.65 -7.53
CA LEU A 275 4.23 -5.73 -6.87
C LEU A 275 4.99 -5.30 -5.62
N TRP A 276 5.20 -4.00 -5.42
CA TRP A 276 5.75 -3.45 -4.17
C TRP A 276 4.66 -2.94 -3.24
N VAL A 277 3.53 -2.44 -3.77
CA VAL A 277 2.47 -1.81 -2.98
C VAL A 277 1.46 -2.82 -2.42
N PHE A 278 1.11 -3.87 -3.18
CA PHE A 278 0.02 -4.79 -2.82
C PHE A 278 0.37 -5.89 -1.82
N PRO A 279 1.59 -6.49 -1.79
CA PRO A 279 1.84 -7.70 -1.00
C PRO A 279 1.58 -7.63 0.50
N HIS A 280 1.68 -6.45 1.10
CA HIS A 280 1.45 -6.22 2.53
C HIS A 280 0.08 -5.59 2.82
N ARG A 281 -0.73 -5.32 1.78
CA ARG A 281 -2.07 -4.72 1.86
C ARG A 281 -3.19 -5.67 1.44
N LEU A 282 -2.85 -6.82 0.87
CA LEU A 282 -3.78 -7.77 0.27
C LEU A 282 -3.71 -9.12 0.97
N ASN A 283 -4.86 -9.69 1.31
CA ASN A 283 -4.94 -11.08 1.76
C ASN A 283 -5.71 -11.92 0.73
N LEU A 284 -5.06 -12.98 0.23
CA LEU A 284 -5.65 -13.91 -0.73
C LEU A 284 -6.36 -15.07 0.00
N ILE A 285 -7.33 -15.70 -0.66
CA ILE A 285 -8.01 -16.89 -0.11
C ILE A 285 -7.04 -18.07 -0.02
N ARG A 286 -6.17 -18.20 -1.03
CA ARG A 286 -5.12 -19.22 -1.09
C ARG A 286 -3.82 -18.52 -1.47
N THR A 287 -2.77 -18.77 -0.71
CA THR A 287 -1.45 -18.23 -0.97
C THR A 287 -0.46 -19.38 -1.07
N ARG A 288 0.21 -19.49 -2.23
CA ARG A 288 1.33 -20.41 -2.45
C ARG A 288 2.64 -19.62 -2.38
N ASN A 289 2.70 -18.54 -3.12
CA ASN A 289 3.80 -17.59 -3.13
C ASN A 289 3.17 -16.21 -3.35
N ILE A 290 3.13 -15.39 -2.30
CA ILE A 290 2.42 -14.10 -2.33
C ILE A 290 2.80 -13.22 -3.53
N LEU A 291 4.08 -13.17 -3.89
CA LEU A 291 4.52 -12.37 -5.03
C LEU A 291 4.11 -12.98 -6.37
N GLY A 292 4.28 -14.29 -6.53
CA GLY A 292 3.85 -14.99 -7.74
C GLY A 292 2.34 -14.94 -7.92
N ASP A 293 1.59 -15.17 -6.86
CA ASP A 293 0.13 -15.13 -6.86
C ASP A 293 -0.37 -13.71 -7.22
N ILE A 294 0.24 -12.64 -6.68
CA ILE A 294 -0.11 -11.26 -7.04
C ILE A 294 0.29 -10.94 -8.48
N GLN A 295 1.46 -11.41 -8.94
CA GLN A 295 1.90 -11.22 -10.32
C GLN A 295 0.92 -11.86 -11.31
N ASP A 296 0.42 -13.06 -11.01
CA ASP A 296 -0.59 -13.74 -11.83
C ASP A 296 -1.91 -12.97 -11.86
N LEU A 297 -2.33 -12.37 -10.74
CA LEU A 297 -3.54 -11.53 -10.68
C LEU A 297 -3.36 -10.24 -11.47
N LEU A 298 -2.21 -9.58 -11.33
CA LEU A 298 -1.87 -8.37 -12.07
C LEU A 298 -1.84 -8.63 -13.59
N GLU A 299 -1.33 -9.77 -14.04
CA GLU A 299 -1.35 -10.12 -15.46
C GLU A 299 -2.76 -10.33 -16.00
N ARG A 300 -3.67 -10.91 -15.20
CA ARG A 300 -5.10 -11.01 -15.56
C ARG A 300 -5.73 -9.64 -15.70
N GLU A 301 -5.45 -8.73 -14.76
CA GLU A 301 -5.95 -7.36 -14.84
C GLU A 301 -5.36 -6.59 -16.01
N ARG A 302 -4.10 -6.83 -16.37
CA ARG A 302 -3.48 -6.25 -17.58
C ARG A 302 -4.27 -6.63 -18.84
N VAL A 303 -4.60 -7.92 -19.00
CA VAL A 303 -5.41 -8.40 -20.13
C VAL A 303 -6.82 -7.82 -20.08
N LYS A 304 -7.45 -7.75 -18.91
CA LYS A 304 -8.78 -7.16 -18.72
C LYS A 304 -8.80 -5.67 -19.07
N MET A 305 -7.77 -4.92 -18.69
CA MET A 305 -7.61 -3.51 -19.05
C MET A 305 -7.48 -3.29 -20.57
N GLU A 306 -6.71 -4.14 -21.26
CA GLU A 306 -6.62 -4.09 -22.72
C GLU A 306 -7.97 -4.38 -23.39
N ASP A 307 -8.71 -5.39 -22.93
CA ASP A 307 -10.05 -5.71 -23.43
C ASP A 307 -11.04 -4.54 -23.23
N ARG A 308 -11.05 -3.91 -22.04
CA ARG A 308 -11.84 -2.71 -21.75
C ARG A 308 -11.58 -1.59 -22.76
N ARG A 309 -10.31 -1.37 -23.11
CA ARG A 309 -9.89 -0.35 -24.07
C ARG A 309 -10.37 -0.69 -25.49
N LEU A 310 -10.21 -1.94 -25.93
CA LEU A 310 -10.65 -2.39 -27.25
C LEU A 310 -12.17 -2.29 -27.41
N ARG A 311 -12.92 -2.65 -26.37
CA ARG A 311 -14.39 -2.56 -26.35
C ARG A 311 -14.93 -1.15 -26.06
N ARG A 312 -14.04 -0.17 -25.80
CA ARG A 312 -14.38 1.21 -25.45
C ARG A 312 -15.38 1.32 -24.29
N GLN A 313 -15.24 0.43 -23.31
CA GLN A 313 -16.19 0.34 -22.19
C GLN A 313 -16.37 1.69 -21.49
N TRP A 314 -15.28 2.39 -21.16
CA TRP A 314 -15.34 3.71 -20.51
C TRP A 314 -15.98 4.80 -21.36
N THR A 315 -15.87 4.71 -22.69
CA THR A 315 -16.59 5.64 -23.58
C THR A 315 -18.09 5.40 -23.51
N ILE A 316 -18.53 4.14 -23.50
CA ILE A 316 -19.94 3.77 -23.33
C ILE A 316 -20.46 4.29 -21.99
N LEU A 317 -19.71 4.07 -20.90
CA LEU A 317 -20.08 4.54 -19.56
C LEU A 317 -20.20 6.06 -19.50
N ASN A 318 -19.23 6.79 -20.05
CA ASN A 318 -19.23 8.26 -20.07
C ASN A 318 -20.42 8.83 -20.86
N GLU A 319 -20.76 8.25 -22.02
CA GLU A 319 -21.95 8.68 -22.77
C GLU A 319 -23.24 8.40 -22.02
N LEU A 320 -23.35 7.24 -21.35
CA LEU A 320 -24.51 6.92 -20.51
C LEU A 320 -24.62 7.84 -19.28
N MET A 321 -23.50 8.31 -18.73
CA MET A 321 -23.51 9.28 -17.62
C MET A 321 -24.12 10.63 -18.03
N LYS A 322 -23.96 11.03 -19.30
CA LYS A 322 -24.53 12.26 -19.84
C LYS A 322 -26.04 12.15 -20.08
N GLY A 323 -26.53 10.96 -20.41
CA GLY A 323 -27.96 10.70 -20.58
C GLY A 323 -28.27 9.26 -20.93
N PHE A 324 -29.47 8.81 -20.55
CA PHE A 324 -29.93 7.46 -20.86
C PHE A 324 -30.10 7.26 -22.37
N ASN A 325 -29.48 6.21 -22.90
CA ASN A 325 -29.63 5.80 -24.28
C ASN A 325 -29.80 4.28 -24.35
N LEU A 326 -30.88 3.81 -24.96
CA LEU A 326 -31.24 2.39 -24.97
C LEU A 326 -30.23 1.50 -25.71
N SER A 327 -29.63 1.96 -26.82
CA SER A 327 -28.67 1.13 -27.56
C SER A 327 -27.35 1.02 -26.83
N LEU A 328 -26.84 2.12 -26.28
CA LEU A 328 -25.65 2.11 -25.42
C LEU A 328 -25.88 1.30 -24.14
N TYR A 329 -27.07 1.39 -23.55
CA TYR A 329 -27.43 0.63 -22.38
C TYR A 329 -27.38 -0.89 -22.63
N ARG A 330 -27.85 -1.36 -23.79
CA ARG A 330 -27.73 -2.79 -24.16
C ARG A 330 -26.28 -3.26 -24.24
N LEU A 331 -25.40 -2.47 -24.85
CA LEU A 331 -23.96 -2.77 -24.89
C LEU A 331 -23.33 -2.74 -23.49
N ALA A 332 -23.71 -1.76 -22.68
CA ALA A 332 -23.25 -1.65 -21.29
C ALA A 332 -23.66 -2.87 -20.46
N ARG A 333 -24.87 -3.39 -20.68
CA ARG A 333 -25.33 -4.60 -20.01
C ARG A 333 -24.49 -5.82 -20.37
N GLU A 334 -24.11 -6.00 -21.64
CA GLU A 334 -23.23 -7.08 -22.06
C GLU A 334 -21.86 -6.97 -21.39
N ALA A 335 -21.26 -5.77 -21.37
CA ALA A 335 -19.99 -5.52 -20.70
C ALA A 335 -20.07 -5.78 -19.18
N ALA A 336 -21.14 -5.34 -18.52
CA ALA A 336 -21.36 -5.53 -17.09
C ALA A 336 -21.45 -7.01 -16.67
N VAL A 337 -21.87 -7.92 -17.55
CA VAL A 337 -21.88 -9.35 -17.22
C VAL A 337 -20.44 -9.91 -17.12
N GLU A 338 -19.48 -9.32 -17.80
CA GLU A 338 -18.09 -9.82 -17.83
C GLU A 338 -17.14 -9.04 -16.91
N ASP A 339 -17.51 -7.82 -16.52
CA ASP A 339 -16.68 -6.93 -15.74
C ASP A 339 -17.40 -6.41 -14.49
N VAL A 340 -16.92 -6.85 -13.33
CA VAL A 340 -17.47 -6.47 -12.02
C VAL A 340 -17.40 -4.97 -11.72
N VAL A 341 -16.34 -4.26 -12.16
CA VAL A 341 -16.23 -2.81 -11.91
C VAL A 341 -17.21 -2.06 -12.81
N PHE A 342 -17.30 -2.46 -14.07
CA PHE A 342 -18.29 -1.91 -14.98
C PHE A 342 -19.72 -2.17 -14.51
N ALA A 343 -19.99 -3.38 -14.00
CA ALA A 343 -21.27 -3.75 -13.41
C ALA A 343 -21.66 -2.85 -12.24
N GLU A 344 -20.71 -2.56 -11.35
CA GLU A 344 -20.95 -1.69 -10.20
C GLU A 344 -21.37 -0.28 -10.63
N GLU A 345 -20.66 0.32 -11.58
CA GLU A 345 -21.00 1.66 -12.07
C GLU A 345 -22.33 1.66 -12.83
N LEU A 346 -22.61 0.63 -13.64
CA LEU A 346 -23.89 0.51 -14.31
C LEU A 346 -25.06 0.40 -13.33
N ILE A 347 -24.92 -0.40 -12.26
CA ILE A 347 -25.97 -0.55 -11.24
C ILE A 347 -26.31 0.78 -10.57
N ARG A 348 -25.29 1.59 -10.25
CA ARG A 348 -25.50 2.94 -9.67
C ARG A 348 -26.31 3.83 -10.62
N MET A 349 -26.03 3.75 -11.92
CA MET A 349 -26.76 4.51 -12.93
C MET A 349 -28.18 3.99 -13.12
N GLU A 350 -28.40 2.67 -13.11
CA GLU A 350 -29.72 2.06 -13.18
C GLU A 350 -30.60 2.47 -12.00
N GLU A 351 -30.07 2.57 -10.78
CA GLU A 351 -30.82 3.04 -9.62
C GLU A 351 -31.35 4.47 -9.81
N ARG A 352 -30.54 5.34 -10.42
CA ARG A 352 -30.94 6.69 -10.80
C ARG A 352 -32.01 6.68 -11.90
N TRP A 353 -31.83 5.89 -12.96
CA TRP A 353 -32.82 5.82 -14.04
C TRP A 353 -34.15 5.22 -13.61
N ILE A 354 -34.15 4.31 -12.63
CA ILE A 354 -35.36 3.79 -12.01
C ILE A 354 -36.11 4.89 -11.25
N SER A 355 -35.40 5.75 -10.50
CA SER A 355 -36.05 6.84 -9.77
C SER A 355 -36.58 7.93 -10.71
N GLU A 356 -35.92 8.14 -11.85
CA GLU A 356 -36.35 9.04 -12.93
C GLU A 356 -37.44 8.42 -13.85
N GLY A 357 -37.80 7.14 -13.66
CA GLY A 357 -38.82 6.44 -14.45
C GLY A 357 -38.39 6.03 -15.87
N LEU A 358 -37.09 6.12 -16.18
CA LEU A 358 -36.49 5.76 -17.47
C LEU A 358 -36.26 4.25 -17.61
N LEU A 359 -36.17 3.52 -16.49
CA LEU A 359 -36.00 2.07 -16.43
C LEU A 359 -37.01 1.48 -15.43
N LYS A 360 -37.65 0.35 -15.75
CA LYS A 360 -38.58 -0.29 -14.79
C LYS A 360 -37.82 -1.11 -13.77
N ARG A 361 -38.32 -1.14 -12.53
CA ARG A 361 -37.80 -2.05 -11.49
C ARG A 361 -37.89 -3.50 -11.95
N GLY A 362 -36.80 -4.26 -11.83
CA GLY A 362 -36.70 -5.64 -12.28
C GLY A 362 -36.14 -5.79 -13.70
N GLU A 363 -36.07 -4.70 -14.49
CA GLU A 363 -35.36 -4.70 -15.77
C GLU A 363 -33.85 -4.40 -15.60
N ASP A 364 -33.44 -3.93 -14.41
CA ASP A 364 -32.05 -3.70 -14.02
C ASP A 364 -31.21 -4.98 -14.00
N ILE A 365 -29.92 -4.82 -14.29
CA ILE A 365 -29.02 -5.98 -14.43
C ILE A 365 -28.88 -6.76 -13.13
N ALA A 366 -28.87 -6.06 -11.99
CA ALA A 366 -28.72 -6.70 -10.69
C ALA A 366 -29.90 -7.63 -10.37
N SER A 367 -31.12 -7.25 -10.74
CA SER A 367 -32.32 -8.08 -10.59
C SER A 367 -32.33 -9.24 -11.57
N GLN A 368 -31.99 -9.01 -12.85
CA GLN A 368 -32.00 -10.06 -13.87
C GLN A 368 -30.92 -11.12 -13.66
N MET A 369 -29.75 -10.72 -13.14
CA MET A 369 -28.65 -11.62 -12.85
C MET A 369 -28.70 -12.21 -11.44
N GLY A 370 -29.67 -11.81 -10.61
CA GLY A 370 -29.81 -12.29 -9.23
C GLY A 370 -28.65 -11.87 -8.32
N TRP A 371 -28.02 -10.72 -8.59
CA TRP A 371 -26.89 -10.22 -7.78
C TRP A 371 -27.33 -9.60 -6.46
N ARG A 372 -28.57 -9.09 -6.38
CA ARG A 372 -29.17 -8.67 -5.12
C ARG A 372 -29.51 -9.90 -4.27
N LEU A 373 -28.70 -10.15 -3.25
CA LEU A 373 -29.13 -10.96 -2.10
C LEU A 373 -30.30 -10.23 -1.44
N TYR A 374 -31.50 -10.80 -1.53
CA TYR A 374 -32.66 -10.37 -0.74
C TYR A 374 -32.29 -10.46 0.75
N GLY A 375 -31.89 -9.34 1.37
CA GLY A 375 -31.56 -9.33 2.80
C GLY A 375 -31.01 -8.03 3.39
N TYR A 376 -30.19 -7.25 2.67
CA TYR A 376 -29.43 -6.16 3.32
C TYR A 376 -29.84 -4.72 2.96
N ASN A 377 -30.60 -4.52 1.88
CA ASN A 377 -30.96 -3.17 1.39
C ASN A 377 -32.23 -2.54 1.99
N GLN A 378 -32.82 -3.11 3.05
CA GLN A 378 -33.94 -2.44 3.74
C GLN A 378 -33.52 -1.18 4.52
N TRP A 379 -32.23 -0.96 4.77
CA TRP A 379 -31.76 0.19 5.57
C TRP A 379 -31.43 1.45 4.74
N ARG A 380 -31.15 1.33 3.43
CA ARG A 380 -30.88 2.51 2.58
C ARG A 380 -32.13 3.20 2.02
N LEU A 381 -33.30 2.58 2.17
CA LEU A 381 -34.58 3.18 1.73
C LEU A 381 -35.29 3.97 2.86
N LYS A 382 -34.62 4.21 3.99
CA LYS A 382 -35.17 4.91 5.17
C LYS A 382 -34.31 6.04 5.75
N MET A 383 -33.31 6.55 5.03
CA MET A 383 -32.66 7.82 5.37
C MET A 383 -32.74 8.82 4.23
#